data_AF-A0A519Q899-F1
#
_entry.id   AF-A0A519Q899-F1
#
_cell.length_a   1.000
_cell.length_b   1.000
_cell.length_c   1.000
_cell.angle_alpha   90.00
_cell.angle_beta   90.00
_cell.angle_gamma   90.00
#
_symmetry.space_group_name_H-M   'P 1'
#
loop_
_entity.id
_entity.type
_entity.pdbx_description
1 polymer ?
#
loop_
_entity_poly.entity_id
_entity_poly.type
_entity_poly.pdbx_seq_one_letter_code
_entity_poly.pdbx_strand_id
1 'polypeptide(L)'
;MANATIRPEEAEHFGRLAAEWWNPKGSSAMLHKLNPVRLGFVREAIDTHWHGDSRGLKPLAGKRALDVGCGAGLLCEPLARLGGAVTGVDAAEENVNAAREHAQGSGLAIAYRWGDVGQLGLADFDLVTSMEVIEHVADKPGFVAALAAAL
;
A
#
# COMPACT_ATOMS: atom_id res chain seq x y z
N MET A 1 6.20 18.31 -17.22
CA MET A 1 5.57 18.46 -15.90
C MET A 1 4.70 17.23 -15.72
N ALA A 2 4.93 16.43 -14.68
CA ALA A 2 4.05 15.30 -14.39
C ALA A 2 2.68 15.87 -13.99
N ASN A 3 1.60 15.43 -14.63
CA ASN A 3 0.26 15.79 -14.20
C ASN A 3 -0.01 15.14 -12.83
N ALA A 4 -0.78 15.83 -11.98
CA ALA A 4 -1.24 15.24 -10.72
C ALA A 4 -2.11 14.01 -11.01
N THR A 5 -1.85 12.90 -10.32
CA THR A 5 -2.59 11.65 -10.54
C THR A 5 -3.80 11.53 -9.60
N ILE A 6 -3.85 12.36 -8.56
CA ILE A 6 -4.91 12.36 -7.53
C ILE A 6 -6.17 13.09 -8.03
N ARG A 7 -7.32 12.45 -7.82
CA ARG A 7 -8.65 13.07 -7.89
C ARG A 7 -9.07 13.52 -6.47
N PRO A 8 -9.16 14.83 -6.17
CA PRO A 8 -9.43 15.31 -4.81
C PRO A 8 -10.74 14.78 -4.22
N GLU A 9 -11.78 14.63 -5.05
CA GLU A 9 -13.09 14.12 -4.64
C GLU A 9 -13.04 12.64 -4.21
N GLU A 10 -12.17 11.84 -4.82
CA GLU A 10 -11.96 10.44 -4.45
C GLU A 10 -11.19 10.37 -3.12
N ALA A 11 -10.13 11.18 -2.97
CA ALA A 11 -9.36 11.27 -1.73
C ALA A 11 -10.25 11.66 -0.54
N GLU A 12 -11.12 12.67 -0.72
CA GLU A 12 -12.07 13.07 0.32
C GLU A 12 -13.09 11.96 0.64
N HIS A 13 -13.62 11.28 -0.38
CA HIS A 13 -14.57 10.18 -0.18
C HIS A 13 -13.98 9.08 0.70
N PHE A 14 -12.76 8.62 0.40
CA PHE A 14 -12.10 7.57 1.18
C PHE A 14 -11.63 8.06 2.55
N GLY A 15 -11.18 9.31 2.67
CA GLY A 15 -10.78 9.90 3.95
C GLY A 15 -11.91 9.88 4.99
N ARG A 16 -13.16 10.10 4.58
CA ARG A 16 -14.34 10.01 5.46
C ARG A 16 -14.59 8.59 6.00
N LEU A 17 -14.05 7.55 5.35
CA LEU A 17 -14.22 6.15 5.74
C LEU A 17 -13.09 5.65 6.65
N ALA A 18 -12.04 6.44 6.88
CA ALA A 18 -10.82 6.03 7.59
C ALA A 18 -11.07 5.43 8.99
N ALA A 19 -12.01 6.01 9.76
CA ALA A 19 -12.30 5.56 11.12
C ALA A 19 -12.88 4.13 11.20
N GLU A 20 -13.62 3.71 10.16
CA GLU A 20 -14.23 2.38 10.07
C GLU A 20 -13.37 1.39 9.27
N TRP A 21 -12.20 1.81 8.79
CA TRP A 21 -11.40 1.04 7.84
C TRP A 21 -10.92 -0.31 8.41
N TRP A 22 -10.61 -0.34 9.71
CA TRP A 22 -10.19 -1.54 10.42
C TRP A 22 -11.34 -2.31 11.08
N ASN A 23 -12.59 -1.85 10.94
CA ASN A 23 -13.76 -2.63 11.33
C ASN A 23 -14.01 -3.75 10.29
N PRO A 24 -13.85 -5.04 10.63
CA PRO A 24 -14.03 -6.14 9.68
C PRO A 24 -15.49 -6.30 9.20
N LYS A 25 -16.44 -5.59 9.81
CA LYS A 25 -17.85 -5.53 9.43
C LYS A 25 -18.27 -4.13 8.92
N GLY A 26 -17.33 -3.20 8.80
CA GLY A 26 -17.55 -1.82 8.38
C GLY A 26 -17.52 -1.63 6.86
N SER A 27 -17.34 -0.39 6.42
CA SER A 27 -17.31 0.01 5.00
C SER A 27 -16.27 -0.76 4.18
N SER A 28 -15.15 -1.14 4.80
CA SER A 28 -14.04 -1.85 4.17
C SER A 28 -14.08 -3.38 4.35
N ALA A 29 -15.19 -3.95 4.83
CA ALA A 29 -15.30 -5.38 5.14
C ALA A 29 -14.91 -6.31 3.97
N MET A 30 -15.18 -5.91 2.72
CA MET A 30 -14.77 -6.69 1.55
C MET A 30 -13.26 -6.71 1.36
N LEU A 31 -12.55 -5.60 1.65
CA LEU A 31 -11.10 -5.55 1.60
C LEU A 31 -10.47 -6.46 2.65
N HIS A 32 -11.05 -6.54 3.86
CA HIS A 32 -10.61 -7.50 4.89
C HIS A 32 -10.72 -8.95 4.40
N LYS A 33 -11.83 -9.30 3.74
CA LYS A 33 -12.04 -10.65 3.19
C LYS A 33 -11.12 -10.95 2.00
N LEU A 34 -10.81 -9.94 1.19
CA LEU A 34 -9.91 -10.07 0.03
C LEU A 34 -8.44 -10.16 0.45
N ASN A 35 -8.07 -9.55 1.59
CA ASN A 35 -6.67 -9.38 1.99
C ASN A 35 -5.87 -10.70 2.02
N PRO A 36 -6.36 -11.81 2.59
CA PRO A 36 -5.63 -13.09 2.58
C PRO A 36 -5.37 -13.62 1.16
N VAL A 37 -6.33 -13.43 0.24
CA VAL A 37 -6.21 -13.92 -1.15
C VAL A 37 -5.18 -13.11 -1.92
N ARG A 38 -5.26 -11.78 -1.88
CA ARG A 38 -4.28 -10.91 -2.57
C ARG A 38 -2.88 -11.05 -1.95
N LEU A 39 -2.79 -11.24 -0.64
CA LEU A 39 -1.51 -11.51 0.02
C LEU A 39 -0.92 -12.84 -0.44
N GLY A 40 -1.75 -13.88 -0.63
CA GLY A 40 -1.32 -15.15 -1.21
C GLY A 40 -0.73 -14.98 -2.61
N PHE A 41 -1.42 -14.24 -3.48
CA PHE A 41 -0.92 -13.91 -4.82
C PHE A 41 0.41 -13.14 -4.78
N VAL A 42 0.50 -12.09 -3.95
CA VAL A 42 1.73 -11.31 -3.78
C VAL A 42 2.86 -12.20 -3.26
N ARG A 43 2.58 -13.08 -2.30
CA ARG A 43 3.56 -14.02 -1.74
C ARG A 43 4.10 -14.97 -2.80
N GLU A 44 3.23 -15.55 -3.63
CA GLU A 44 3.63 -16.44 -4.71
C GLU A 44 4.51 -15.73 -5.75
N ALA A 45 4.15 -14.50 -6.12
CA ALA A 45 4.94 -13.67 -7.02
C ALA A 45 6.34 -13.35 -6.43
N ILE A 46 6.41 -13.01 -5.14
CA ILE A 46 7.66 -12.77 -4.40
C ILE A 46 8.56 -14.02 -4.44
N ASP A 47 8.01 -15.19 -4.10
CA ASP A 47 8.78 -16.44 -4.06
C ASP A 47 9.28 -16.84 -5.46
N THR A 48 8.45 -16.64 -6.48
CA THR A 48 8.79 -16.92 -7.89
C THR A 48 9.90 -15.99 -8.39
N HIS A 49 9.81 -14.70 -8.07
CA HIS A 49 10.74 -13.69 -8.58
C HIS A 49 12.12 -13.75 -7.92
N TRP A 50 12.19 -13.96 -6.60
CA TRP A 50 13.46 -14.03 -5.86
C TRP A 50 13.94 -15.46 -5.54
N HIS A 51 13.25 -16.49 -6.06
CA HIS A 51 13.58 -17.89 -5.83
C HIS A 51 13.72 -18.24 -4.34
N GLY A 52 12.82 -17.71 -3.51
CA GLY A 52 12.83 -17.89 -2.06
C GLY A 52 12.36 -19.29 -1.62
N ASP A 53 12.65 -19.67 -0.38
CA ASP A 53 12.00 -20.83 0.25
C ASP A 53 10.53 -20.47 0.52
N SER A 54 9.60 -21.16 -0.13
CA SER A 54 8.15 -20.96 0.06
C SER A 54 7.69 -21.24 1.50
N ARG A 55 8.50 -21.92 2.30
CA ARG A 55 8.27 -22.15 3.74
C ARG A 55 8.86 -21.05 4.62
N GLY A 56 9.68 -20.15 4.05
CA GLY A 56 10.26 -19.02 4.75
C GLY A 56 9.20 -18.05 5.26
N LEU A 57 9.33 -17.60 6.51
CA LEU A 57 8.37 -16.67 7.12
C LEU A 57 8.60 -15.22 6.73
N LYS A 58 9.82 -14.88 6.28
CA LYS A 58 10.23 -13.51 5.98
C LYS A 58 10.85 -13.38 4.57
N PRO A 59 10.08 -13.65 3.51
CA PRO A 59 10.60 -13.60 2.13
C PRO A 59 11.01 -12.20 1.68
N LEU A 60 10.56 -11.14 2.39
CA LEU A 60 10.95 -9.75 2.12
C LEU A 60 12.07 -9.24 3.04
N ALA A 61 12.74 -10.13 3.79
CA ALA A 61 13.85 -9.72 4.65
C ALA A 61 14.95 -8.99 3.84
N GLY A 62 15.31 -7.78 4.29
CA GLY A 62 16.30 -6.94 3.61
C GLY A 62 15.78 -6.21 2.37
N LYS A 63 14.48 -6.29 2.08
CA LYS A 63 13.85 -5.65 0.91
C LYS A 63 13.01 -4.45 1.29
N ARG A 64 12.95 -3.48 0.38
CA ARG A 64 12.10 -2.29 0.49
C ARG A 64 10.81 -2.53 -0.29
N ALA A 65 9.67 -2.31 0.35
CA ALA A 65 8.36 -2.46 -0.27
C ALA A 65 7.59 -1.14 -0.22
N LEU A 66 6.97 -0.77 -1.33
CA LEU A 66 6.08 0.39 -1.45
C LEU A 66 4.67 -0.10 -1.75
N ASP A 67 3.69 0.34 -0.96
CA ASP A 67 2.26 0.13 -1.24
C ASP A 67 1.62 1.48 -1.56
N VAL A 68 1.19 1.68 -2.81
CA VAL A 68 0.61 2.93 -3.31
C VAL A 68 -0.91 2.82 -3.31
N GLY A 69 -1.59 3.83 -2.76
CA GLY A 69 -3.00 3.76 -2.40
C GLY A 69 -3.23 2.80 -1.23
N CYS A 70 -2.40 2.89 -0.20
CA CYS A 70 -2.37 1.90 0.88
C CYS A 70 -3.60 1.92 1.80
N GLY A 71 -4.46 2.95 1.69
CA GLY A 71 -5.56 3.20 2.61
C GLY A 71 -5.07 3.23 4.05
N ALA A 72 -5.85 2.64 4.97
CA ALA A 72 -5.44 2.50 6.37
C ALA A 72 -4.41 1.36 6.61
N GLY A 73 -3.72 0.86 5.59
CA GLY A 73 -2.56 -0.04 5.76
C GLY A 73 -2.85 -1.55 5.78
N LEU A 74 -4.01 -1.98 5.28
CA LEU A 74 -4.42 -3.40 5.30
C LEU A 74 -3.42 -4.34 4.63
N LEU A 75 -2.74 -3.91 3.56
CA LEU A 75 -1.70 -4.70 2.90
C LEU A 75 -0.30 -4.39 3.44
N CYS A 76 0.00 -3.13 3.77
CA CYS A 76 1.27 -2.73 4.39
C CYS A 76 1.65 -3.59 5.60
N GLU A 77 0.71 -3.85 6.51
CA GLU A 77 1.03 -4.59 7.73
C GLU A 77 1.43 -6.04 7.48
N PRO A 78 0.70 -6.84 6.68
CA PRO A 78 1.19 -8.13 6.23
C PRO A 78 2.55 -8.08 5.52
N LEU A 79 2.81 -7.09 4.66
CA LEU A 79 4.11 -6.95 3.99
C LEU A 79 5.24 -6.70 5.00
N ALA A 80 4.98 -5.92 6.05
CA ALA A 80 5.94 -5.71 7.14
C ALA A 80 6.17 -6.99 7.95
N ARG A 81 5.10 -7.76 8.22
CA ARG A 81 5.19 -9.08 8.88
C ARG A 81 5.96 -10.10 8.03
N LEU A 82 5.91 -9.99 6.70
CA LEU A 82 6.74 -10.75 5.75
C LEU A 82 8.21 -10.27 5.70
N GLY A 83 8.60 -9.28 6.51
CA GLY A 83 9.98 -8.85 6.72
C GLY A 83 10.42 -7.64 5.90
N GLY A 84 9.52 -7.02 5.13
CA GLY A 84 9.84 -5.86 4.30
C GLY A 84 10.01 -4.58 5.11
N ALA A 85 10.91 -3.70 4.64
CA ALA A 85 10.94 -2.29 5.03
C ALA A 85 9.86 -1.55 4.24
N VAL A 86 8.67 -1.43 4.84
CA VAL A 86 7.46 -0.97 4.13
C VAL A 86 7.30 0.55 4.20
N THR A 87 7.02 1.14 3.03
CA THR A 87 6.46 2.48 2.89
C THR A 87 5.05 2.38 2.33
N GLY A 88 4.08 3.03 2.96
CA GLY A 88 2.71 3.17 2.43
C GLY A 88 2.46 4.59 1.97
N VAL A 89 1.82 4.78 0.82
CA VAL A 89 1.42 6.09 0.29
C VAL A 89 -0.08 6.12 0.06
N ASP A 90 -0.75 7.16 0.52
CA ASP A 90 -2.16 7.39 0.20
C ASP A 90 -2.45 8.87 -0.06
N ALA A 91 -3.47 9.13 -0.90
CA ALA A 91 -3.90 10.47 -1.27
C ALA A 91 -4.72 11.15 -0.16
N ALA A 92 -5.36 10.38 0.71
CA ALA A 92 -6.15 10.88 1.83
C ALA A 92 -5.31 10.92 3.12
N GLU A 93 -5.19 12.10 3.73
CA GLU A 93 -4.41 12.27 4.96
C GLU A 93 -5.02 11.48 6.13
N GLU A 94 -6.35 11.40 6.18
CA GLU A 94 -7.09 10.66 7.21
C GLU A 94 -6.77 9.17 7.17
N ASN A 95 -6.66 8.58 5.97
CA ASN A 95 -6.26 7.19 5.79
C ASN A 95 -4.83 6.96 6.29
N VAL A 96 -3.90 7.84 5.93
CA VAL A 96 -2.50 7.78 6.38
C VAL A 96 -2.40 7.84 7.90
N ASN A 97 -3.19 8.71 8.53
CA ASN A 97 -3.20 8.84 9.99
C ASN A 97 -3.79 7.59 10.67
N ALA A 98 -4.89 7.05 10.16
CA ALA A 98 -5.46 5.79 10.64
C ALA A 98 -4.48 4.62 10.47
N ALA A 99 -3.75 4.57 9.35
CA ALA A 99 -2.72 3.55 9.11
C ALA A 99 -1.57 3.64 10.12
N ARG A 100 -1.08 4.86 10.41
CA ARG A 100 -0.03 5.10 11.41
C ARG A 100 -0.47 4.64 12.79
N GLU A 101 -1.68 5.03 13.21
CA GLU A 101 -2.24 4.67 14.51
C GLU A 101 -2.37 3.15 14.66
N HIS A 102 -2.93 2.47 13.67
CA HIS A 102 -3.13 1.02 13.71
C HIS A 102 -1.79 0.26 13.69
N ALA A 103 -0.83 0.69 12.88
CA ALA A 103 0.50 0.09 12.83
C ALA A 103 1.26 0.28 14.16
N GLN A 104 1.16 1.47 14.78
CA GLN A 104 1.74 1.73 16.11
C GLN A 104 1.11 0.83 17.17
N GLY A 105 -0.22 0.72 17.20
CA GLY A 105 -0.93 -0.20 18.10
C GLY A 105 -0.55 -1.68 17.88
N SER A 106 -0.15 -2.02 16.65
CA SER A 106 0.31 -3.35 16.26
C SER A 106 1.82 -3.58 16.44
N GLY A 107 2.58 -2.58 16.90
CA GLY A 107 4.03 -2.66 17.07
C GLY A 107 4.82 -2.81 15.76
N LEU A 108 4.27 -2.32 14.64
CA LEU A 108 4.88 -2.42 13.30
C LEU A 108 5.56 -1.10 12.91
N ALA A 109 6.81 -1.18 12.45
CA ALA A 109 7.56 -0.04 11.92
C ALA A 109 7.27 0.11 10.41
N ILE A 110 6.33 0.98 10.06
CA ILE A 110 5.92 1.25 8.66
C ILE A 110 5.97 2.76 8.41
N ALA A 111 6.59 3.17 7.31
CA ALA A 111 6.68 4.57 6.92
C ALA A 111 5.46 4.97 6.07
N TYR A 112 4.47 5.63 6.66
CA TYR A 112 3.33 6.15 5.89
C TYR A 112 3.56 7.59 5.44
N ARG A 113 3.30 7.87 4.16
CA ARG A 113 3.39 9.19 3.51
C ARG A 113 2.04 9.58 2.93
N TRP A 114 1.66 10.83 3.15
CA TRP A 114 0.51 11.42 2.50
C TRP A 114 0.97 12.18 1.25
N GLY A 115 0.28 11.95 0.13
CA GLY A 115 0.51 12.69 -1.11
C GLY A 115 0.49 11.81 -2.36
N ASP A 116 0.92 12.42 -3.46
CA ASP A 116 1.00 11.77 -4.77
C ASP A 116 2.34 11.06 -4.93
N VAL A 117 2.33 9.76 -5.29
CA VAL A 117 3.56 8.99 -5.53
C VAL A 117 4.48 9.66 -6.55
N GLY A 118 3.92 10.31 -7.58
CA GLY A 118 4.67 11.02 -8.62
C GLY A 118 5.34 12.30 -8.13
N GLN A 119 5.02 12.78 -6.92
CA GLN A 119 5.56 14.02 -6.34
C GLN A 119 6.43 13.78 -5.10
N LEU A 120 6.36 12.59 -4.49
CA LEU A 120 7.07 12.28 -3.25
C LEU A 120 8.55 11.90 -3.43
N GLY A 121 9.03 11.74 -4.67
CA GLY A 121 10.44 11.40 -4.95
C GLY A 121 10.85 10.04 -4.38
N LEU A 122 9.92 9.09 -4.33
CA LEU A 122 10.14 7.73 -3.84
C LEU A 122 10.81 6.89 -4.93
N ALA A 123 11.90 6.20 -4.59
CA ALA A 123 12.68 5.38 -5.50
C ALA A 123 13.40 4.23 -4.77
N ASP A 124 13.99 3.31 -5.54
CA ASP A 124 14.80 2.19 -5.10
C ASP A 124 14.03 1.19 -4.20
N PHE A 125 12.83 0.80 -4.64
CA PHE A 125 12.02 -0.21 -3.96
C PHE A 125 12.12 -1.56 -4.67
N ASP A 126 12.41 -2.63 -3.93
CA ASP A 126 12.41 -3.99 -4.48
C ASP A 126 11.00 -4.46 -4.90
N LEU A 127 9.96 -3.99 -4.19
CA LEU A 127 8.57 -4.35 -4.43
C LEU A 127 7.70 -3.09 -4.47
N VAL A 128 6.86 -2.96 -5.50
CA VAL A 128 5.79 -1.97 -5.56
C VAL A 128 4.44 -2.69 -5.71
N THR A 129 3.50 -2.41 -4.81
CA THR A 129 2.10 -2.86 -4.88
C THR A 129 1.17 -1.66 -5.04
N SER A 130 0.07 -1.86 -5.77
CA SER A 130 -1.01 -0.87 -5.92
C SER A 130 -2.29 -1.64 -6.22
N MET A 131 -3.19 -1.75 -5.23
CA MET A 131 -4.36 -2.64 -5.27
C MET A 131 -5.65 -1.83 -5.08
N GLU A 132 -6.59 -1.87 -6.03
CA GLU A 132 -7.85 -1.09 -6.04
C GLU A 132 -7.62 0.44 -6.06
N VAL A 133 -6.77 0.94 -6.96
CA VAL A 133 -6.35 2.35 -7.01
C VAL A 133 -6.49 2.97 -8.40
N ILE A 134 -6.11 2.25 -9.45
CA ILE A 134 -5.94 2.80 -10.82
C ILE A 134 -7.24 3.34 -11.41
N GLU A 135 -8.38 2.80 -11.01
CA GLU A 135 -9.73 3.25 -11.36
C GLU A 135 -10.04 4.66 -10.81
N HIS A 136 -9.46 5.01 -9.66
CA HIS A 136 -9.63 6.29 -8.97
C HIS A 136 -8.61 7.35 -9.39
N VAL A 137 -7.64 7.00 -10.24
CA VAL A 137 -6.58 7.90 -10.71
C VAL A 137 -7.02 8.74 -11.91
N ALA A 138 -6.65 10.04 -11.89
CA ALA A 138 -6.88 10.98 -12.98
C ALA A 138 -6.02 10.66 -14.22
N ASP A 139 -4.70 10.69 -14.07
CA ASP A 139 -3.72 10.36 -15.12
C ASP A 139 -3.17 8.94 -14.93
N LYS A 140 -3.84 7.95 -15.55
CA LYS A 140 -3.48 6.54 -15.42
C LYS A 140 -2.10 6.23 -16.03
N PRO A 141 -1.76 6.70 -17.25
CA PRO A 141 -0.41 6.55 -17.78
C PRO A 141 0.66 7.18 -16.89
N GLY A 142 0.44 8.41 -16.40
CA GLY A 142 1.36 9.09 -15.49
C GLY A 142 1.56 8.32 -14.18
N PHE A 143 0.49 7.78 -13.62
CA PHE A 143 0.54 6.96 -12.42
C PHE A 143 1.34 5.66 -12.62
N VAL A 144 1.08 4.91 -13.69
CA VAL A 144 1.85 3.69 -14.00
C VAL A 144 3.33 4.02 -14.20
N ALA A 145 3.66 5.13 -14.86
CA ALA A 145 5.04 5.59 -15.01
C ALA A 145 5.68 5.93 -13.65
N ALA A 146 4.94 6.55 -12.73
CA ALA A 146 5.42 6.84 -11.38
C ALA A 146 5.66 5.57 -10.55
N LEU A 147 4.78 4.56 -10.65
CA LEU A 147 5.00 3.24 -10.02
C LEU A 147 6.27 2.57 -10.54
N ALA A 148 6.48 2.59 -11.86
CA ALA A 148 7.67 2.01 -12.47
C ALA A 148 8.96 2.77 -12.09
N ALA A 149 8.89 4.09 -11.95
CA ALA A 149 10.02 4.91 -11.53
C ALA A 149 10.38 4.74 -10.04
N ALA A 150 9.48 4.18 -9.23
CA ALA A 150 9.72 3.91 -7.83
C ALA A 150 10.49 2.59 -7.58
N LEU A 151 10.51 1.67 -8.57
CA LEU A 151 11.30 0.43 -8.52
C LEU A 151 12.81 0.73 -8.55
#